data_AF-A0A6P7HS61-F1
#
_entry.id   AF-A0A6P7HS61-F1
#
_cell.length_a   1.000
_cell.length_b   1.000
_cell.length_c   1.000
_cell.angle_alpha   90.00
_cell.angle_beta   90.00
_cell.angle_gamma   90.00
#
_symmetry.space_group_name_H-M   'P 1'
#
loop_
_entity.id
_entity.type
_entity.pdbx_description
1 polymer ?
#
loop_
_entity_poly.entity_id
_entity_poly.type
_entity_poly.pdbx_seq_one_letter_code
_entity_poly.pdbx_strand_id
1 'polypeptide(L)'
;MEAKSGMDIYDQLWAENQDVADHTLHTPFLQHMQLGDLQADHYVAFMIQDFYYLVQVTDMLKEMSDKELPEDLSIFMKDRYDSYKKYADATLQQFSLRSVSDITPGPAIEKYLSDYKGIMEEQDPIFFAVALLPCERLWLWLANQLVETGCNAYFTWKQANINGHPEDHYRNLLDANLTTPEQKAQAEKVFRSQMQNEHDFFASSLE
;
A
#
# COMPACT_ATOMS: atom_id res chain seq x y z
N MET A 1 22.40 10.23 10.55
CA MET A 1 22.71 9.43 9.35
C MET A 1 22.93 10.41 8.22
N GLU A 2 24.12 10.43 7.63
CA GLU A 2 24.36 11.22 6.42
C GLU A 2 23.60 10.56 5.26
N ALA A 3 22.78 11.33 4.55
CA ALA A 3 22.12 10.87 3.34
C ALA A 3 23.19 10.32 2.37
N LYS A 4 23.02 9.09 1.90
CA LYS A 4 23.89 8.52 0.87
C LYS A 4 23.73 9.36 -0.40
N SER A 5 24.67 10.27 -0.62
CA SER A 5 24.73 11.15 -1.79
C SER A 5 24.60 10.34 -3.08
N GLY A 6 23.47 10.46 -3.79
CA GLY A 6 23.22 9.86 -5.10
C GLY A 6 22.03 8.90 -5.21
N MET A 7 21.30 8.64 -4.12
CA MET A 7 20.06 7.86 -4.13
C MET A 7 18.85 8.79 -4.36
N ASP A 8 17.93 8.43 -5.25
CA ASP A 8 16.65 9.13 -5.40
C ASP A 8 15.72 8.89 -4.20
N ILE A 9 14.70 9.74 -4.09
CA ILE A 9 13.79 9.74 -2.93
C ILE A 9 13.00 8.44 -2.85
N TYR A 10 12.63 7.86 -4.00
CA TYR A 10 11.95 6.58 -4.05
C TYR A 10 12.77 5.48 -3.37
N ASP A 11 14.05 5.31 -3.72
CA ASP A 11 14.91 4.30 -3.10
C ASP A 11 15.33 4.65 -1.66
N GLN A 12 15.48 5.94 -1.35
CA GLN A 12 15.81 6.40 0.00
C GLN A 12 14.71 6.03 1.00
N LEU A 13 13.44 6.37 0.69
CA LEU A 13 12.30 6.10 1.58
C LEU A 13 12.18 4.61 1.93
N TRP A 14 12.41 3.73 0.95
CA TRP A 14 12.39 2.30 1.18
C TRP A 14 13.57 1.80 2.00
N ALA A 15 14.79 2.22 1.65
CA ALA A 15 15.99 1.79 2.37
C ALA A 15 15.95 2.18 3.85
N GLU A 16 15.35 3.33 4.17
CA GLU A 16 15.19 3.82 5.55
C GLU A 16 14.08 3.11 6.34
N ASN A 17 13.18 2.36 5.67
CA ASN A 17 12.05 1.68 6.28
C ASN A 17 12.06 0.15 6.07
N GLN A 18 13.21 -0.39 5.68
CA GLN A 18 13.39 -1.82 5.48
C GLN A 18 13.21 -2.61 6.78
N ASP A 19 13.45 -1.98 7.94
CA ASP A 19 13.18 -2.57 9.25
C ASP A 19 11.70 -2.96 9.43
N VAL A 20 10.78 -2.10 8.97
CA VAL A 20 9.33 -2.36 9.05
C VAL A 20 8.92 -3.45 8.05
N ALA A 21 9.51 -3.47 6.85
CA ALA A 21 9.28 -4.53 5.87
C ALA A 21 9.72 -5.90 6.41
N ASP A 22 10.92 -5.97 6.98
CA ASP A 22 11.46 -7.19 7.59
C ASP A 22 10.59 -7.64 8.77
N HIS A 23 10.16 -6.72 9.64
CA HIS A 23 9.22 -7.07 10.72
C HIS A 23 7.88 -7.59 10.20
N THR A 24 7.36 -7.00 9.13
CA THR A 24 6.10 -7.41 8.50
C THR A 24 6.20 -8.83 7.95
N LEU A 25 7.29 -9.16 7.24
CA LEU A 25 7.54 -10.50 6.72
C LEU A 25 7.43 -11.59 7.79
N HIS A 26 7.86 -11.28 9.02
CA HIS A 26 7.88 -12.21 10.14
C HIS A 26 6.58 -12.21 10.97
N THR A 27 5.53 -11.52 10.54
CA THR A 27 4.22 -11.61 11.19
C THR A 27 3.70 -13.05 11.16
N PRO A 28 3.02 -13.52 12.23
CA PRO A 28 2.44 -14.85 12.26
C PRO A 28 1.54 -15.16 11.05
N PHE A 29 0.76 -14.19 10.58
CA PHE A 29 -0.09 -14.33 9.40
C PHE A 29 0.71 -14.75 8.16
N LEU A 30 1.76 -13.99 7.81
CA LEU A 30 2.58 -14.28 6.62
C LEU A 30 3.40 -15.56 6.79
N GLN A 31 3.85 -15.89 8.01
CA GLN A 31 4.55 -17.14 8.27
C GLN A 31 3.64 -18.36 8.05
N HIS A 32 2.39 -18.31 8.55
CA HIS A 32 1.40 -19.35 8.30
C HIS A 32 0.99 -19.44 6.82
N MET A 33 0.89 -18.29 6.13
CA MET A 33 0.64 -18.24 4.70
C MET A 33 1.76 -18.94 3.91
N GLN A 34 3.02 -18.66 4.27
CA GLN A 34 4.21 -19.30 3.67
C GLN A 34 4.25 -20.82 3.89
N LEU A 35 3.91 -21.27 5.11
CA LEU A 35 3.86 -22.69 5.45
C LEU A 35 2.66 -23.41 4.80
N GLY A 36 1.65 -22.66 4.36
CA GLY A 36 0.43 -23.19 3.76
C GLY A 36 -0.55 -23.74 4.78
N ASP A 37 -0.38 -23.40 6.06
CA ASP A 37 -1.19 -23.88 7.19
C ASP A 37 -2.04 -22.78 7.85
N LEU A 38 -1.99 -21.55 7.33
CA LEU A 38 -2.94 -20.49 7.66
C LEU A 38 -4.36 -21.04 7.50
N GLN A 39 -5.23 -20.77 8.48
CA GLN A 39 -6.61 -21.21 8.39
C GLN A 39 -7.36 -20.35 7.36
N ALA A 40 -8.25 -20.99 6.60
CA ALA A 40 -8.93 -20.35 5.49
C ALA A 40 -9.86 -19.19 5.93
N ASP A 41 -10.43 -19.27 7.13
CA ASP A 41 -11.24 -18.21 7.73
C ASP A 41 -10.42 -16.94 8.02
N HIS A 42 -9.20 -17.07 8.55
CA HIS A 42 -8.29 -15.94 8.72
C HIS A 42 -7.91 -15.30 7.38
N TYR A 43 -7.59 -16.12 6.37
CA TYR A 43 -7.29 -15.60 5.03
C TYR A 43 -8.49 -14.87 4.42
N VAL A 44 -9.70 -15.43 4.54
CA VAL A 44 -10.92 -14.80 4.04
C VAL A 44 -11.22 -13.50 4.80
N ALA A 45 -11.05 -13.47 6.12
CA ALA A 45 -11.21 -12.26 6.92
C ALA A 45 -10.23 -11.16 6.48
N PHE A 46 -8.95 -11.50 6.27
CA PHE A 46 -7.94 -10.61 5.71
C PHE A 46 -8.37 -10.04 4.35
N MET A 47 -8.78 -10.90 3.41
CA MET A 47 -9.20 -10.47 2.07
C MET A 47 -10.43 -9.54 2.11
N ILE A 48 -11.40 -9.79 3.00
CA ILE A 48 -12.57 -8.92 3.18
C ILE A 48 -12.15 -7.52 3.62
N GLN A 49 -11.20 -7.42 4.56
CA GLN A 49 -10.64 -6.13 5.00
C GLN A 49 -9.86 -5.43 3.89
N ASP A 50 -9.07 -6.18 3.11
CA ASP A 50 -8.34 -5.65 1.94
C ASP A 50 -9.27 -5.13 0.84
N PHE A 51 -10.40 -5.80 0.58
CA PHE A 51 -11.41 -5.29 -0.37
C PHE A 51 -12.01 -3.97 0.09
N TYR A 52 -12.31 -3.86 1.40
CA TYR A 52 -12.80 -2.62 1.97
C TYR A 52 -11.76 -1.50 1.81
N TYR A 53 -10.51 -1.77 2.17
CA TYR A 53 -9.38 -0.85 1.96
C TYR A 53 -9.29 -0.38 0.50
N LEU A 54 -9.24 -1.33 -0.45
CA LEU A 54 -9.10 -1.05 -1.87
C LEU A 54 -10.19 -0.09 -2.38
N VAL A 55 -11.46 -0.34 -2.04
CA VAL A 55 -12.56 0.52 -2.49
C VAL A 55 -12.48 1.90 -1.82
N GLN A 56 -12.18 1.97 -0.53
CA GLN A 56 -12.05 3.26 0.17
C GLN A 56 -10.88 4.11 -0.38
N VAL A 57 -9.73 3.50 -0.64
CA VAL A 57 -8.59 4.20 -1.26
C VAL A 57 -8.91 4.60 -2.71
N THR A 58 -9.68 3.80 -3.45
CA THR A 58 -10.17 4.16 -4.78
C THR A 58 -11.04 5.43 -4.74
N ASP A 59 -11.93 5.55 -3.76
CA ASP A 59 -12.76 6.74 -3.58
C ASP A 59 -11.93 7.98 -3.19
N MET A 60 -10.90 7.79 -2.36
CA MET A 60 -9.95 8.86 -2.01
C MET A 60 -9.15 9.33 -3.24
N LEU A 61 -8.67 8.38 -4.05
CA LEU A 61 -8.00 8.67 -5.32
C LEU A 61 -8.93 9.42 -6.28
N LYS A 62 -10.22 9.07 -6.30
CA LYS A 62 -11.22 9.81 -7.07
C LYS A 62 -11.28 11.27 -6.64
N GLU A 63 -11.43 11.52 -5.33
CA GLU A 63 -11.45 12.88 -4.79
C GLU A 63 -10.18 13.65 -5.17
N MET A 64 -8.99 13.05 -5.00
CA MET A 64 -7.71 13.68 -5.35
C MET A 64 -7.57 13.93 -6.85
N SER A 65 -8.10 13.05 -7.71
CA SER A 65 -8.07 13.22 -9.16
C SER A 65 -8.92 14.39 -9.67
N ASP A 66 -9.93 14.81 -8.88
CA ASP A 66 -10.83 15.91 -9.19
C ASP A 66 -10.31 17.26 -8.66
N LYS A 67 -9.25 17.27 -7.84
CA LYS A 67 -8.61 18.51 -7.34
C LYS A 67 -7.82 19.21 -8.44
N GLU A 68 -7.75 20.53 -8.36
CA GLU A 68 -6.85 21.34 -9.19
C GLU A 68 -5.42 21.22 -8.64
N LEU A 69 -4.59 20.45 -9.36
CA LEU A 69 -3.22 20.10 -8.98
C LEU A 69 -2.23 20.51 -10.08
N PRO A 70 -0.93 20.65 -9.76
CA PRO A 70 0.13 20.69 -10.77
C PRO A 70 -0.01 19.53 -11.77
N GLU A 71 0.41 19.75 -13.02
CA GLU A 71 0.13 18.85 -14.15
C GLU A 71 0.59 17.41 -13.90
N ASP A 72 1.81 17.24 -13.40
CA ASP A 72 2.41 15.93 -13.07
C ASP A 72 1.61 15.19 -11.98
N LEU A 73 1.23 15.88 -10.91
CA LEU A 73 0.41 15.34 -9.83
C LEU A 73 -1.02 15.04 -10.31
N SER A 74 -1.61 15.88 -11.15
CA SER A 74 -2.94 15.63 -11.71
C SER A 74 -2.96 14.39 -12.58
N ILE A 75 -1.94 14.20 -13.42
CA ILE A 75 -1.77 13.00 -14.24
C ILE A 75 -1.60 11.77 -13.34
N PHE A 76 -0.70 11.85 -12.35
CA PHE A 76 -0.46 10.76 -11.42
C PHE A 76 -1.74 10.33 -10.69
N MET A 77 -2.50 11.27 -10.11
CA MET A 77 -3.73 10.94 -9.36
C MET A 77 -4.81 10.32 -10.25
N LYS A 78 -4.96 10.79 -11.50
CA LYS A 78 -5.89 10.21 -12.47
C LYS A 78 -5.49 8.80 -12.89
N ASP A 79 -4.22 8.59 -13.22
CA ASP A 79 -3.70 7.28 -13.63
C ASP A 79 -3.81 6.26 -12.48
N ARG A 80 -3.53 6.68 -11.24
CA ARG A 80 -3.73 5.85 -10.05
C ARG A 80 -5.21 5.55 -9.81
N TYR A 81 -6.10 6.55 -9.89
CA TYR A 81 -7.54 6.33 -9.77
C TYR A 81 -8.05 5.32 -10.81
N ASP A 82 -7.71 5.48 -12.09
CA ASP A 82 -8.17 4.59 -13.15
C ASP A 82 -7.66 3.15 -12.94
N SER A 83 -6.40 3.00 -12.52
CA SER A 83 -5.80 1.70 -12.18
C SER A 83 -6.52 1.03 -11.00
N TYR A 84 -6.68 1.75 -9.89
CA TYR A 84 -7.34 1.26 -8.69
C TYR A 84 -8.81 0.94 -8.94
N LYS A 85 -9.52 1.79 -9.70
CA LYS A 85 -10.92 1.57 -10.06
C LYS A 85 -11.10 0.30 -10.88
N LYS A 86 -10.25 0.09 -11.88
CA LYS A 86 -10.25 -1.13 -12.68
C LYS A 86 -9.98 -2.37 -11.84
N TYR A 87 -9.01 -2.29 -10.91
CA TYR A 87 -8.69 -3.40 -10.02
C TYR A 87 -9.83 -3.67 -9.04
N ALA A 88 -10.40 -2.65 -8.41
CA ALA A 88 -11.55 -2.75 -7.52
C ALA A 88 -12.76 -3.39 -8.23
N ASP A 89 -13.11 -2.94 -9.43
CA ASP A 89 -14.21 -3.52 -10.21
C ASP A 89 -13.98 -4.99 -10.55
N ALA A 90 -12.77 -5.34 -10.97
CA ALA A 90 -12.40 -6.73 -11.28
C ALA A 90 -12.46 -7.61 -10.03
N THR A 91 -11.97 -7.12 -8.89
CA THR A 91 -12.00 -7.81 -7.60
C THR A 91 -13.44 -8.04 -7.13
N LEU A 92 -14.29 -7.00 -7.11
CA LEU A 92 -15.69 -7.14 -6.73
C LEU A 92 -16.43 -8.13 -7.64
N GLN A 93 -16.17 -8.08 -8.95
CA GLN A 93 -16.74 -9.04 -9.91
C GLN A 93 -16.27 -10.47 -9.64
N GLN A 94 -14.96 -10.68 -9.44
CA GLN A 94 -14.37 -11.99 -9.17
C GLN A 94 -14.98 -12.65 -7.92
N PHE A 95 -15.23 -11.86 -6.88
CA PHE A 95 -15.79 -12.33 -5.61
C PHE A 95 -17.31 -12.23 -5.53
N SER A 96 -17.98 -11.89 -6.64
CA SER A 96 -19.45 -11.74 -6.72
C SER A 96 -20.02 -10.75 -5.69
N LEU A 97 -19.26 -9.71 -5.36
CA LEU A 97 -19.64 -8.63 -4.46
C LEU A 97 -20.22 -7.46 -5.27
N ARG A 98 -21.28 -6.83 -4.75
CA ARG A 98 -21.84 -5.58 -5.34
C ARG A 98 -21.18 -4.33 -4.78
N SER A 99 -20.74 -4.39 -3.53
CA SER A 99 -20.18 -3.28 -2.76
C SER A 99 -19.47 -3.84 -1.53
N VAL A 100 -18.70 -2.97 -0.86
CA VAL A 100 -18.07 -3.25 0.45
C VAL A 100 -18.79 -2.57 1.62
N SER A 101 -19.95 -1.96 1.37
CA SER A 101 -20.69 -1.15 2.35
C SER A 101 -21.11 -1.88 3.63
N ASP A 102 -21.26 -3.20 3.56
CA ASP A 102 -21.67 -4.04 4.70
C ASP A 102 -20.46 -4.63 5.45
N ILE A 103 -19.23 -4.33 5.02
CA ILE A 103 -18.02 -4.75 5.70
C ILE A 103 -17.77 -3.80 6.87
N THR A 104 -17.62 -4.36 8.07
CA THR A 104 -17.16 -3.61 9.24
C THR A 104 -15.63 -3.64 9.24
N PRO A 105 -14.95 -2.49 9.12
CA PRO A 105 -13.50 -2.46 9.15
C PRO A 105 -12.98 -2.80 10.55
N GLY A 106 -11.87 -3.52 10.61
CA GLY A 106 -11.12 -3.74 11.85
C GLY A 106 -10.32 -2.50 12.25
N PRO A 107 -9.88 -2.38 13.52
CA PRO A 107 -9.18 -1.20 14.02
C PRO A 107 -7.94 -0.80 13.22
N ALA A 108 -7.17 -1.78 12.70
CA ALA A 108 -5.99 -1.51 11.88
C ALA A 108 -6.35 -0.81 10.56
N ILE A 109 -7.37 -1.31 9.84
CA ILE A 109 -7.86 -0.69 8.60
C ILE A 109 -8.54 0.66 8.87
N GLU A 110 -9.30 0.80 9.95
CA GLU A 110 -9.90 2.08 10.35
C GLU A 110 -8.82 3.14 10.56
N LYS A 111 -7.76 2.81 11.30
CA LYS A 111 -6.61 3.69 11.51
C LYS A 111 -5.90 4.00 10.19
N TYR A 112 -5.64 2.99 9.36
CA TYR A 112 -4.97 3.16 8.06
C TYR A 112 -5.72 4.17 7.18
N LEU A 113 -7.03 3.98 7.02
CA LEU A 113 -7.87 4.88 6.21
C LEU A 113 -8.02 6.27 6.85
N SER A 114 -8.03 6.36 8.18
CA SER A 114 -8.02 7.66 8.89
C SER A 114 -6.73 8.43 8.63
N ASP A 115 -5.58 7.76 8.61
CA ASP A 115 -4.29 8.40 8.35
C ASP A 115 -4.23 8.93 6.92
N TYR A 116 -4.73 8.18 5.93
CA TYR A 116 -4.86 8.68 4.55
C TYR A 116 -5.70 9.96 4.47
N LYS A 117 -6.86 9.98 5.13
CA LYS A 117 -7.73 11.17 5.16
C LYS A 117 -7.02 12.37 5.79
N GLY A 118 -6.35 12.17 6.92
CA GLY A 118 -5.54 13.22 7.55
C GLY A 118 -4.47 13.78 6.61
N ILE A 119 -3.78 12.91 5.86
CA ILE A 119 -2.80 13.34 4.84
C ILE A 119 -3.47 14.15 3.73
N MET A 120 -4.62 13.73 3.23
CA MET A 120 -5.36 14.42 2.16
C MET A 120 -5.90 15.79 2.58
N GLU A 121 -6.28 15.96 3.86
CA GLU A 121 -6.91 17.17 4.39
C GLU A 121 -5.89 18.18 4.90
N GLU A 122 -4.78 17.72 5.48
CA GLU A 122 -3.86 18.57 6.25
C GLU A 122 -2.51 18.81 5.57
N GLN A 123 -2.18 18.08 4.49
CA GLN A 123 -0.85 18.12 3.87
C GLN A 123 -0.92 18.42 2.36
N ASP A 124 0.24 18.77 1.78
CA ASP A 124 0.37 18.96 0.34
C ASP A 124 0.05 17.65 -0.42
N PRO A 125 -0.65 17.71 -1.58
CA PRO A 125 -1.08 16.53 -2.34
C PRO A 125 0.00 15.51 -2.70
N ILE A 126 1.27 15.94 -2.83
CA ILE A 126 2.40 15.04 -3.03
C ILE A 126 2.54 14.01 -1.90
N PHE A 127 2.18 14.36 -0.67
CA PHE A 127 2.28 13.45 0.47
C PHE A 127 1.23 12.34 0.42
N PHE A 128 0.10 12.54 -0.28
CA PHE A 128 -0.82 11.44 -0.57
C PHE A 128 -0.18 10.44 -1.55
N ALA A 129 0.56 10.91 -2.55
CA ALA A 129 1.36 10.01 -3.40
C ALA A 129 2.42 9.26 -2.58
N VAL A 130 3.15 9.94 -1.68
CA VAL A 130 4.09 9.28 -0.76
C VAL A 130 3.39 8.21 0.09
N ALA A 131 2.17 8.49 0.55
CA ALA A 131 1.40 7.59 1.41
C ALA A 131 0.95 6.30 0.68
N LEU A 132 0.69 6.36 -0.62
CA LEU A 132 0.28 5.20 -1.42
C LEU A 132 1.45 4.25 -1.71
N LEU A 133 2.68 4.76 -1.73
CA LEU A 133 3.86 4.00 -2.18
C LEU A 133 4.19 2.76 -1.33
N PRO A 134 4.08 2.78 0.01
CA PRO A 134 4.28 1.59 0.85
C PRO A 134 3.52 0.35 0.40
N CYS A 135 2.23 0.47 0.05
CA CYS A 135 1.42 -0.67 -0.41
C CYS A 135 1.99 -1.28 -1.70
N GLU A 136 2.21 -0.47 -2.74
CA GLU A 136 2.71 -0.94 -4.04
C GLU A 136 4.09 -1.60 -3.92
N ARG A 137 4.96 -1.11 -3.03
CA ARG A 137 6.33 -1.61 -2.89
C ARG A 137 6.44 -2.78 -1.91
N LEU A 138 5.75 -2.72 -0.78
CA LEU A 138 5.84 -3.74 0.27
C LEU A 138 5.21 -5.05 -0.19
N TRP A 139 4.02 -5.01 -0.79
CA TRP A 139 3.34 -6.22 -1.26
C TRP A 139 4.16 -6.95 -2.33
N LEU A 140 4.74 -6.19 -3.28
CA LEU A 140 5.68 -6.71 -4.26
C LEU A 140 6.90 -7.35 -3.61
N TRP A 141 7.50 -6.67 -2.63
CA TRP A 141 8.68 -7.19 -1.94
C TRP A 141 8.35 -8.46 -1.14
N LEU A 142 7.25 -8.49 -0.38
CA LEU A 142 6.80 -9.64 0.39
C LEU A 142 6.59 -10.86 -0.50
N ALA A 143 5.87 -10.71 -1.62
CA ALA A 143 5.65 -11.79 -2.58
C ALA A 143 6.95 -12.37 -3.15
N ASN A 144 7.99 -11.55 -3.28
CA ASN A 144 9.32 -11.97 -3.70
C ASN A 144 10.16 -12.61 -2.58
N GLN A 145 9.88 -12.32 -1.31
CA GLN A 145 10.60 -12.92 -0.17
C GLN A 145 10.03 -14.25 0.29
N LEU A 146 8.70 -14.45 0.18
CA LEU A 146 8.08 -15.70 0.61
C LEU A 146 8.62 -16.87 -0.23
N VAL A 147 8.88 -18.02 0.40
CA VAL A 147 9.54 -19.19 -0.24
C VAL A 147 8.60 -20.33 -0.61
N GLU A 148 7.30 -20.07 -0.65
CA GLU A 148 6.27 -21.04 -0.97
C GLU A 148 6.33 -21.57 -2.41
N THR A 149 5.82 -22.79 -2.59
CA THR A 149 5.78 -23.50 -3.88
C THR A 149 4.37 -23.56 -4.44
N GLY A 150 4.20 -23.97 -5.71
CA GLY A 150 2.91 -24.06 -6.39
C GLY A 150 1.87 -24.99 -5.74
N CYS A 151 2.26 -25.82 -4.77
CA CYS A 151 1.35 -26.67 -4.00
C CYS A 151 0.78 -25.97 -2.75
N ASN A 152 1.25 -24.77 -2.41
CA ASN A 152 0.74 -23.98 -1.29
C ASN A 152 -0.64 -23.39 -1.65
N ALA A 153 -1.61 -23.51 -0.73
CA ALA A 153 -2.97 -23.00 -0.90
C ALA A 153 -3.04 -21.49 -1.21
N TYR A 154 -2.02 -20.74 -0.80
CA TYR A 154 -1.90 -19.29 -0.93
C TYR A 154 -0.96 -18.85 -2.06
N PHE A 155 -0.48 -19.79 -2.88
CA PHE A 155 0.43 -19.47 -3.99
C PHE A 155 -0.14 -18.44 -4.97
N THR A 156 -1.47 -18.41 -5.15
CA THR A 156 -2.14 -17.41 -5.99
C THR A 156 -1.97 -15.98 -5.48
N TRP A 157 -1.88 -15.78 -4.15
CA TRP A 157 -1.60 -14.46 -3.57
C TRP A 157 -0.24 -13.94 -4.02
N LYS A 158 0.79 -14.80 -3.99
CA LYS A 158 2.12 -14.46 -4.50
C LYS A 158 2.11 -14.17 -5.99
N GLN A 159 1.45 -14.99 -6.79
CA GLN A 159 1.37 -14.76 -8.24
C GLN A 159 0.74 -13.42 -8.60
N ALA A 160 -0.26 -12.98 -7.82
CA ALA A 160 -0.91 -11.69 -8.01
C ALA A 160 0.01 -10.50 -7.67
N ASN A 161 0.99 -10.69 -6.78
CA ASN A 161 1.82 -9.62 -6.22
C ASN A 161 3.28 -9.61 -6.70
N ILE A 162 3.77 -10.65 -7.38
CA ILE A 162 5.21 -10.76 -7.72
C ILE A 162 5.66 -9.83 -8.85
N ASN A 163 4.73 -9.25 -9.61
CA ASN A 163 5.02 -8.39 -10.76
C ASN A 163 4.54 -6.96 -10.51
N GLY A 164 5.42 -5.98 -10.66
CA GLY A 164 5.09 -4.57 -10.53
C GLY A 164 6.30 -3.68 -10.79
N HIS A 165 6.06 -2.46 -11.22
CA HIS A 165 7.08 -1.44 -11.49
C HIS A 165 6.71 -0.09 -10.86
N PRO A 166 6.49 -0.01 -9.53
CA PRO A 166 6.16 1.26 -8.87
C PRO A 166 7.21 2.35 -9.13
N GLU A 167 8.47 2.00 -9.37
CA GLU A 167 9.50 2.96 -9.76
C GLU A 167 9.13 3.83 -10.97
N ASP A 168 8.39 3.28 -11.94
CA ASP A 168 8.02 3.99 -13.18
C ASP A 168 7.03 5.14 -12.92
N HIS A 169 6.25 5.05 -11.85
CA HIS A 169 5.21 6.03 -11.51
C HIS A 169 5.66 7.02 -10.44
N TYR A 170 6.53 6.59 -9.52
CA TYR A 170 6.85 7.37 -8.33
C TYR A 170 8.20 8.09 -8.43
N ARG A 171 9.23 7.48 -9.03
CA ARG A 171 10.62 7.99 -8.91
C ARG A 171 10.76 9.44 -9.39
N ASN A 172 10.33 9.71 -10.63
CA ASN A 172 10.41 11.05 -11.20
C ASN A 172 9.47 12.04 -10.49
N LEU A 173 8.28 11.59 -10.08
CA LEU A 173 7.29 12.44 -9.39
C LEU A 173 7.84 12.92 -8.04
N LEU A 174 8.38 11.99 -7.23
CA LEU A 174 8.90 12.30 -5.90
C LEU A 174 10.11 13.23 -5.99
N ASP A 175 11.09 12.93 -6.86
CA ASP A 175 12.29 13.75 -7.02
C ASP A 175 11.98 15.17 -7.51
N ALA A 176 10.95 15.32 -8.37
CA ALA A 176 10.52 16.62 -8.87
C ALA A 176 9.82 17.48 -7.81
N ASN A 177 9.07 16.87 -6.89
CA ASN A 177 8.21 17.58 -5.94
C ASN A 177 8.82 17.74 -4.53
N LEU A 178 9.74 16.86 -4.11
CA LEU A 178 10.30 16.82 -2.76
C LEU A 178 11.75 17.33 -2.74
N THR A 179 11.93 18.61 -3.05
CA THR A 179 13.26 19.20 -3.32
C THR A 179 13.95 19.74 -2.06
N THR A 180 13.20 20.03 -1.00
CA THR A 180 13.73 20.60 0.25
C THR A 180 13.98 19.54 1.34
N PRO A 181 14.91 19.77 2.28
CA PRO A 181 15.12 18.88 3.42
C PRO A 181 13.85 18.66 4.26
N GLU A 182 13.04 19.70 4.45
CA GLU A 182 11.79 19.64 5.22
C GLU A 182 10.76 18.74 4.53
N GLN A 183 10.59 18.87 3.21
CA GLN A 183 9.71 17.99 2.43
C GLN A 183 10.17 16.54 2.48
N LYS A 184 11.48 16.29 2.37
CA LYS A 184 12.05 14.93 2.45
C LYS A 184 11.83 14.31 3.84
N ALA A 185 12.04 15.09 4.89
CA ALA A 185 11.78 14.65 6.26
C ALA A 185 10.28 14.38 6.50
N GLN A 186 9.40 15.17 5.90
CA GLN A 186 7.96 14.91 5.98
C GLN A 186 7.55 13.68 5.18
N ALA A 187 8.14 13.47 3.99
CA ALA A 187 7.90 12.29 3.18
C ALA A 187 8.34 11.01 3.90
N GLU A 188 9.50 11.02 4.58
CA GLU A 188 9.94 9.90 5.42
C GLU A 188 8.91 9.57 6.50
N LYS A 189 8.41 10.56 7.23
CA LYS A 189 7.40 10.34 8.28
C LYS A 189 6.11 9.74 7.72
N VAL A 190 5.63 10.29 6.61
CA VAL A 190 4.41 9.80 5.94
C VAL A 190 4.62 8.36 5.47
N PHE A 191 5.72 8.10 4.76
CA PHE A 191 6.05 6.77 4.26
C PHE A 191 6.16 5.76 5.40
N ARG A 192 6.90 6.10 6.47
CA ARG A 192 7.08 5.24 7.65
C ARG A 192 5.75 4.96 8.35
N SER A 193 4.89 5.98 8.50
CA SER A 193 3.57 5.81 9.10
C SER A 193 2.70 4.83 8.30
N GLN A 194 2.74 4.90 6.97
CA GLN A 194 1.96 3.99 6.14
C GLN A 194 2.58 2.58 6.06
N MET A 195 3.91 2.45 6.09
CA MET A 195 4.58 1.15 6.31
C MET A 195 4.17 0.51 7.64
N GLN A 196 4.00 1.31 8.69
CA GLN A 196 3.51 0.80 9.98
C GLN A 196 2.05 0.37 9.89
N ASN A 197 1.19 1.09 9.15
CA ASN A 197 -0.20 0.67 8.96
C ASN A 197 -0.29 -0.65 8.18
N GLU A 198 0.57 -0.88 7.18
CA GLU A 198 0.69 -2.17 6.50
C GLU A 198 1.12 -3.28 7.47
N HIS A 199 2.15 -3.02 8.28
CA HIS A 199 2.60 -3.96 9.32
C HIS A 199 1.45 -4.32 10.27
N ASP A 200 0.75 -3.32 10.80
CA ASP A 200 -0.34 -3.48 11.75
C ASP A 200 -1.51 -4.26 11.13
N PHE A 201 -1.78 -4.06 9.84
CA PHE A 201 -2.78 -4.82 9.10
C PHE A 201 -2.41 -6.31 9.05
N PHE A 202 -1.21 -6.67 8.61
CA PHE A 202 -0.76 -8.07 8.61
C PHE A 202 -0.66 -8.66 10.02
N ALA A 203 -0.20 -7.89 11.01
CA ALA A 203 -0.02 -8.34 12.38
C ALA A 203 -1.36 -8.66 13.07
N SER A 204 -2.41 -7.86 12.81
CA SER A 204 -3.75 -8.06 13.37
C SER A 204 -4.60 -9.10 12.62
N SER A 205 -4.11 -9.65 11.51
CA SER A 205 -4.90 -10.55 10.64
C SER A 205 -5.12 -11.97 11.18
N LEU A 206 -4.60 -12.27 12.37
CA LEU A 206 -4.90 -13.51 13.12
C LEU A 206 -5.74 -13.27 14.38
N GLU A 207 -6.13 -12.03 14.65
CA GLU A 207 -6.90 -11.65 15.86
C GLU A 207 -8.42 -11.85 15.70
#